data_AF-A0A0M9ZXT9-F1
#
_entry.id   AF-A0A0M9ZXT9-F1
#
_cell.length_a   1.000
_cell.length_b   1.000
_cell.length_c   1.000
_cell.angle_alpha   90.00
_cell.angle_beta   90.00
_cell.angle_gamma   90.00
#
_symmetry.space_group_name_H-M   'P 1'
#
loop_
_entity.id
_entity.type
_entity.pdbx_description
1 polymer ?
#
loop_
_entity_poly.entity_id
_entity_poly.type
_entity_poly.pdbx_seq_one_letter_code
_entity_poly.pdbx_strand_id
1 'polypeptide(L)'
;MVALRASDAPDNLKREIDDQVQVVRQQEPVKPASARAQALDADALQVSWTGSAPAYEVRWNGNEQLVPNPEVELAGLRPDQEVRVEVRAVNAVGRRSEPLMIAATPKDLYNDRWDDQLVGQPDRFDGPESLDPRKWRVEAEDNCLGLRPFGQSRRVDVDCSTAMFQSNTPIRFGVPGQDGAVGRAIVSVAGAVESSHVRLTLLPDPWHFLKDQEFQPKGAVSLDITTQGTRIVADPDLPRSGRQIQLGDAPLTGLVAGVRHRWELRVLPDAVLAVRDGVVVAGEAVVLKTPLMHPRIRIDGGGFLDMFGVGGVEERAVPTEVVPATTELPDDAIAAKLVQLDGGAPAVTDVPLTSRKVSAAKDAQLVVFRRPESRPGSLPRLPDRPGGIKTGPPRLQVMHEDGTAPPQRLPGTGRVLVTAEINAIGHRGIELELDGRRIVALPTNEQGNAVPGRHEFWLDAARLGARPRLKLSVLPADHGEPVTTETVFELRTTP
;
A
#
# COMPACT_ATOMS: atom_id res chain seq x y z
N MET A 1 22.05 31.57 -6.73
CA MET A 1 21.74 30.92 -8.03
C MET A 1 20.62 29.93 -7.76
N VAL A 2 19.37 30.02 -8.20
CA VAL A 2 18.54 31.01 -8.92
C VAL A 2 17.25 31.15 -8.11
N ALA A 3 16.80 32.39 -7.88
CA ALA A 3 15.51 32.74 -7.28
C ALA A 3 14.51 33.08 -8.40
N LEU A 4 13.22 32.73 -8.28
CA LEU A 4 12.21 33.50 -9.00
C LEU A 4 11.82 34.69 -8.13
N ARG A 5 11.87 35.87 -8.73
CA ARG A 5 11.26 37.06 -8.18
C ARG A 5 9.74 36.89 -8.31
N ALA A 6 8.99 37.42 -7.35
CA ALA A 6 7.54 37.45 -7.39
C ALA A 6 6.98 37.98 -8.73
N SER A 7 7.75 38.74 -9.52
CA SER A 7 7.39 39.21 -10.87
C SER A 7 7.04 38.10 -11.86
N ASP A 8 7.60 36.89 -11.68
CA ASP A 8 7.53 35.82 -12.68
C ASP A 8 6.54 34.70 -12.29
N ALA A 9 5.94 34.79 -11.09
CA ALA A 9 4.78 33.97 -10.75
C ALA A 9 3.57 34.43 -11.60
N PRO A 10 2.73 33.50 -12.10
CA PRO A 10 1.45 33.85 -12.72
C PRO A 10 0.65 34.84 -11.85
N ASP A 11 -0.06 35.79 -12.46
CA ASP A 11 -0.61 36.95 -11.76
C ASP A 11 -1.68 36.59 -10.70
N ASN A 12 -2.30 35.42 -10.80
CA ASN A 12 -3.18 34.88 -9.75
C ASN A 12 -2.44 34.37 -8.51
N LEU A 13 -1.29 33.72 -8.67
CA LEU A 13 -0.50 33.14 -7.58
C LEU A 13 0.05 34.24 -6.67
N LYS A 14 0.32 35.44 -7.22
CA LYS A 14 0.74 36.62 -6.46
C LYS A 14 -0.27 37.05 -5.38
N ARG A 15 -1.56 36.73 -5.53
CA ARG A 15 -2.59 37.08 -4.51
C ARG A 15 -2.64 36.11 -3.33
N GLU A 16 -2.09 34.91 -3.52
CA GLU A 16 -2.21 33.79 -2.59
C GLU A 16 -0.89 33.48 -1.85
N ILE A 17 0.16 34.25 -2.16
CA ILE A 17 1.51 34.13 -1.61
C ILE A 17 1.89 35.45 -0.95
N ASP A 18 2.29 35.40 0.33
CA ASP A 18 2.77 36.58 1.06
C ASP A 18 4.06 37.15 0.42
N ASP A 19 4.20 38.47 0.40
CA ASP A 19 5.34 39.20 -0.19
C ASP A 19 6.72 38.73 0.32
N GLN A 20 6.78 38.11 1.50
CA GLN A 20 8.01 37.57 2.08
C GLN A 20 8.44 36.20 1.51
N VAL A 21 7.60 35.54 0.71
CA VAL A 21 7.83 34.19 0.19
C VAL A 21 8.32 34.26 -1.26
N GLN A 22 9.46 33.61 -1.54
CA GLN A 22 9.95 33.44 -2.92
C GLN A 22 9.81 31.99 -3.36
N VAL A 23 9.15 31.77 -4.49
CA VAL A 23 9.00 30.46 -5.14
C VAL A 23 10.28 30.15 -5.94
N VAL A 24 10.74 28.90 -5.95
CA VAL A 24 11.91 28.48 -6.75
C VAL A 24 11.55 28.27 -8.22
N ARG A 25 12.46 28.58 -9.15
CA ARG A 25 12.26 28.35 -10.59
C ARG A 25 12.02 26.88 -10.89
N GLN A 26 10.81 26.57 -11.35
CA GLN A 26 10.44 25.22 -11.76
C GLN A 26 10.83 24.97 -13.22
N GLN A 27 11.25 23.73 -13.50
CA GLN A 27 11.48 23.25 -14.86
C GLN A 27 10.16 23.19 -15.64
N GLU A 28 10.18 23.49 -16.94
CA GLU A 28 9.02 23.22 -17.80
C GLU A 28 8.78 21.72 -17.88
N PRO A 29 7.54 21.25 -17.72
CA PRO A 29 7.22 19.83 -17.72
C PRO A 29 7.50 19.23 -19.10
N VAL A 30 8.17 18.08 -19.13
CA VAL A 30 8.46 17.33 -20.36
C VAL A 30 7.29 16.40 -20.68
N LYS A 31 6.97 16.25 -21.98
CA LYS A 31 5.95 15.30 -22.44
C LYS A 31 6.28 13.88 -21.96
N PRO A 32 5.34 13.16 -21.31
CA PRO A 32 5.52 11.75 -20.96
C PRO A 32 5.70 10.86 -22.20
N ALA A 33 6.31 9.68 -22.03
CA ALA A 33 6.57 8.75 -23.14
C ALA A 33 6.19 7.30 -22.80
N SER A 34 6.27 6.42 -23.80
CA SER A 34 6.17 4.96 -23.63
C SER A 34 4.95 4.47 -22.83
N ALA A 35 3.76 4.98 -23.16
CA ALA A 35 2.53 4.54 -22.50
C ALA A 35 2.27 3.04 -22.71
N ARG A 36 1.75 2.39 -21.67
CA ARG A 36 1.29 1.00 -21.66
C ARG A 36 -0.06 0.95 -20.95
N ALA A 37 -0.92 0.04 -21.39
CA ALA A 37 -2.20 -0.22 -20.74
C ALA A 37 -2.34 -1.72 -20.46
N GLN A 38 -2.94 -2.05 -19.33
CA GLN A 38 -3.36 -3.41 -18.96
C GLN A 38 -4.68 -3.35 -18.18
N ALA A 39 -5.33 -4.50 -17.96
CA ALA A 39 -6.56 -4.57 -17.19
C ALA A 39 -6.51 -5.75 -16.21
N LEU A 40 -6.73 -5.46 -14.92
CA LEU A 40 -6.87 -6.48 -13.87
C LEU A 40 -8.32 -6.94 -13.68
N ASP A 41 -9.28 -6.14 -14.13
CA ASP A 41 -10.71 -6.46 -14.18
C ASP A 41 -11.29 -5.96 -15.52
N ALA A 42 -12.40 -6.55 -15.95
CA ALA A 42 -13.02 -6.23 -17.23
C ALA A 42 -13.58 -4.80 -17.33
N ASP A 43 -13.72 -4.08 -16.22
CA ASP A 43 -14.23 -2.71 -16.13
C ASP A 43 -13.19 -1.70 -15.62
N ALA A 44 -11.90 -2.08 -15.61
CA ALA A 44 -10.82 -1.23 -15.14
C ALA A 44 -9.63 -1.21 -16.11
N LEU A 45 -8.94 -0.07 -16.19
CA LEU A 45 -7.69 0.08 -16.94
C LEU A 45 -6.60 0.61 -16.05
N GLN A 46 -5.46 -0.05 -16.09
CA GLN A 46 -4.22 0.44 -15.54
C GLN A 46 -3.36 1.00 -16.65
N VAL A 47 -2.95 2.26 -16.51
CA VAL A 47 -2.14 2.97 -17.49
C VAL A 47 -0.84 3.38 -16.83
N SER A 48 0.28 3.06 -17.47
CA SER A 48 1.63 3.45 -17.02
C SER A 48 2.41 4.10 -18.16
N TRP A 49 3.41 4.91 -17.83
CA TRP A 49 4.24 5.65 -18.78
C TRP A 49 5.65 5.89 -18.21
N THR A 50 6.51 6.56 -18.97
CA THR A 50 7.80 7.06 -18.50
C THR A 50 7.80 8.57 -18.40
N GLY A 51 8.44 9.09 -17.36
CA GLY A 51 8.63 10.51 -17.11
C GLY A 51 9.15 10.77 -15.70
N SER A 52 9.54 12.02 -15.42
CA SER A 52 10.09 12.43 -14.13
C SER A 52 9.50 13.77 -13.67
N ALA A 53 8.18 13.89 -13.72
CA ALA A 53 7.46 15.08 -13.28
C ALA A 53 7.02 14.97 -11.82
N PRO A 54 6.84 16.08 -11.10
CA PRO A 54 6.27 16.07 -9.74
C PRO A 54 4.87 15.42 -9.68
N ALA A 55 4.07 15.59 -10.74
CA ALA A 55 2.80 14.92 -10.91
C ALA A 55 2.42 14.80 -12.39
N TYR A 56 1.30 14.14 -12.61
CA TYR A 56 0.67 13.97 -13.91
C TYR A 56 -0.82 14.25 -13.82
N GLU A 57 -1.35 14.94 -14.82
CA GLU A 57 -2.78 15.07 -15.08
C GLU A 57 -3.19 13.96 -16.04
N VAL A 58 -4.16 13.17 -15.63
CA VAL A 58 -4.75 12.08 -16.40
C VAL A 58 -6.20 12.44 -16.69
N ARG A 59 -6.60 12.42 -17.96
CA ARG A 59 -7.97 12.74 -18.41
C ARG A 59 -8.53 11.61 -19.24
N TRP A 60 -9.79 11.24 -18.96
CA TRP A 60 -10.51 10.19 -19.69
C TRP A 60 -12.02 10.40 -19.57
N ASN A 61 -12.77 10.26 -20.65
CA ASN A 61 -14.25 10.33 -20.63
C ASN A 61 -14.83 11.57 -19.90
N GLY A 62 -14.13 12.72 -19.93
CA GLY A 62 -14.52 13.94 -19.20
C GLY A 62 -14.11 13.99 -17.73
N ASN A 63 -13.59 12.88 -17.18
CA ASN A 63 -12.95 12.84 -15.87
C ASN A 63 -11.51 13.36 -15.93
N GLU A 64 -11.01 13.80 -14.78
CA GLU A 64 -9.66 14.29 -14.59
C GLU A 64 -9.15 13.85 -13.21
N GLN A 65 -7.89 13.41 -13.16
CA GLN A 65 -7.22 13.02 -11.93
C GLN A 65 -5.75 13.44 -11.96
N LEU A 66 -5.26 13.96 -10.84
CA LEU A 66 -3.84 14.21 -10.63
C LEU A 66 -3.21 13.03 -9.87
N VAL A 67 -2.06 12.56 -10.36
CA VAL A 67 -1.30 11.45 -9.77
C VAL A 67 0.19 11.80 -9.63
N PRO A 68 0.87 11.41 -8.54
CA PRO A 68 2.29 11.67 -8.34
C PRO A 68 3.19 10.70 -9.12
N ASN A 69 2.69 9.49 -9.39
CA ASN A 69 3.45 8.41 -10.00
C ASN A 69 3.11 8.28 -11.48
N PRO A 70 4.02 7.72 -12.31
CA PRO A 70 3.78 7.52 -13.73
C PRO A 70 2.88 6.31 -14.02
N GLU A 71 1.86 6.12 -13.19
CA GLU A 71 0.97 4.97 -13.17
C GLU A 71 -0.37 5.38 -12.51
N VAL A 72 -1.48 4.95 -13.09
CA VAL A 72 -2.85 5.23 -12.62
C VAL A 72 -3.77 4.05 -12.94
N GLU A 73 -4.80 3.85 -12.11
CA GLU A 73 -5.88 2.90 -12.35
C GLU A 73 -7.20 3.64 -12.49
N LEU A 74 -7.89 3.38 -13.60
CA LEU A 74 -9.16 3.96 -13.99
C LEU A 74 -10.23 2.87 -13.83
N ALA A 75 -11.10 3.01 -12.83
CA ALA A 75 -12.15 2.03 -12.53
C ALA A 75 -13.52 2.46 -13.08
N GLY A 76 -14.47 1.53 -13.15
CA GLY A 76 -15.87 1.81 -13.50
C GLY A 76 -16.08 2.13 -14.98
N LEU A 77 -15.19 1.63 -15.83
CA LEU A 77 -15.26 1.78 -17.28
C LEU A 77 -16.28 0.80 -17.87
N ARG A 78 -16.74 1.06 -19.09
CA ARG A 78 -17.55 0.08 -19.82
C ARG A 78 -16.60 -0.95 -20.47
N PRO A 79 -16.77 -2.26 -20.23
CA PRO A 79 -15.82 -3.27 -20.69
C PRO A 79 -15.53 -3.25 -22.20
N ASP A 80 -16.57 -3.07 -23.01
CA ASP A 80 -16.48 -3.09 -24.49
C ASP A 80 -16.25 -1.71 -25.13
N GLN A 81 -15.96 -0.67 -24.34
CA GLN A 81 -15.77 0.69 -24.84
C GLN A 81 -14.28 1.06 -24.90
N GLU A 82 -13.80 1.52 -26.05
CA GLU A 82 -12.48 2.15 -26.15
C GLU A 82 -12.43 3.41 -25.28
N VAL A 83 -11.44 3.47 -24.39
CA VAL A 83 -11.15 4.61 -23.53
C VAL A 83 -9.91 5.31 -24.05
N ARG A 84 -10.04 6.60 -24.34
CA ARG A 84 -8.91 7.47 -24.68
C ARG A 84 -8.44 8.18 -23.42
N VAL A 85 -7.18 7.95 -23.09
CA VAL A 85 -6.51 8.52 -21.92
C VAL A 85 -5.47 9.51 -22.40
N GLU A 86 -5.55 10.71 -21.85
CA GLU A 86 -4.60 11.79 -22.05
C GLU A 86 -3.78 11.96 -20.78
N VAL A 87 -2.45 11.96 -20.90
CA VAL A 87 -1.52 12.14 -19.78
C VAL A 87 -0.62 13.33 -20.05
N ARG A 88 -0.61 14.30 -19.12
CA ARG A 88 0.29 15.46 -19.15
C ARG A 88 1.16 15.46 -17.91
N ALA A 89 2.44 15.79 -18.06
CA ALA A 89 3.28 16.11 -16.92
C ALA A 89 2.87 17.47 -16.35
N VAL A 90 2.83 17.58 -15.02
CA VAL A 90 2.47 18.80 -14.31
C VAL A 90 3.61 19.18 -13.37
N ASN A 91 4.06 20.43 -13.44
CA ASN A 91 5.07 20.94 -12.51
C ASN A 91 4.43 21.58 -11.26
N ALA A 92 5.23 21.95 -10.25
CA ALA A 92 4.71 22.43 -8.98
C ALA A 92 3.86 23.73 -9.07
N VAL A 93 3.97 24.49 -10.15
CA VAL A 93 3.16 25.69 -10.40
C VAL A 93 1.92 25.43 -11.27
N GLY A 94 1.63 24.17 -11.59
CA GLY A 94 0.45 23.76 -12.35
C GLY A 94 0.57 23.92 -13.87
N ARG A 95 1.76 24.20 -14.42
CA ARG A 95 1.96 24.15 -15.88
C ARG A 95 1.94 22.71 -16.34
N ARG A 96 1.36 22.49 -17.51
CA ARG A 96 1.17 21.17 -18.14
C ARG A 96 2.01 21.05 -19.41
N SER A 97 2.55 19.87 -19.66
CA SER A 97 3.24 19.58 -20.92
C SER A 97 2.27 19.27 -22.07
N GLU A 98 2.82 19.06 -23.26
CA GLU A 98 2.10 18.43 -24.37
C GLU A 98 1.61 17.02 -23.99
N PRO A 99 0.40 16.62 -24.39
CA PRO A 99 -0.20 15.36 -23.98
C PRO A 99 0.47 14.13 -24.61
N LEU A 100 0.62 13.08 -23.82
CA LEU A 100 0.75 11.69 -24.26
C LEU A 100 -0.65 11.08 -24.37
N MET A 101 -0.96 10.49 -25.52
CA MET A 101 -2.25 9.86 -25.78
C MET A 101 -2.09 8.34 -25.81
N ILE A 102 -3.01 7.63 -25.15
CA ILE A 102 -3.17 6.18 -25.26
C ILE A 102 -4.65 5.83 -25.37
N ALA A 103 -4.97 4.81 -26.15
CA ALA A 103 -6.32 4.27 -26.29
C ALA A 103 -6.29 2.78 -25.96
N ALA A 104 -7.26 2.30 -25.20
CA ALA A 104 -7.38 0.90 -24.82
C ALA A 104 -8.83 0.53 -24.52
N THR A 105 -9.18 -0.73 -24.79
CA THR A 105 -10.47 -1.32 -24.40
C THR A 105 -10.21 -2.27 -23.23
N PRO A 106 -10.84 -2.07 -22.06
CA PRO A 106 -10.56 -2.87 -20.85
C PRO A 106 -10.66 -4.38 -21.08
N LYS A 107 -11.75 -4.84 -21.71
CA LYS A 107 -12.01 -6.26 -21.94
C LYS A 107 -10.98 -6.94 -22.85
N ASP A 108 -10.42 -6.22 -23.82
CA ASP A 108 -9.42 -6.78 -24.73
C ASP A 108 -8.06 -7.00 -24.03
N LEU A 109 -7.83 -6.28 -22.93
CA LEU A 109 -6.60 -6.38 -22.12
C LEU A 109 -6.78 -7.24 -20.88
N TYR A 110 -8.01 -7.51 -20.47
CA TYR A 110 -8.30 -8.35 -19.31
C TYR A 110 -7.92 -9.80 -19.60
N ASN A 111 -7.14 -10.38 -18.70
CA ASN A 111 -6.67 -11.76 -18.81
C ASN A 111 -7.06 -12.52 -17.54
N ASP A 112 -8.01 -13.43 -17.68
CA ASP A 112 -8.56 -14.31 -16.63
C ASP A 112 -7.84 -15.65 -16.52
N ARG A 113 -6.93 -16.01 -17.43
CA ARG A 113 -6.21 -17.31 -17.45
C ARG A 113 -5.36 -17.62 -16.21
N TRP A 114 -5.19 -16.65 -15.33
CA TRP A 114 -4.53 -16.88 -14.04
C TRP A 114 -5.47 -17.58 -13.05
N ASP A 115 -6.78 -17.42 -13.18
CA ASP A 115 -7.78 -18.14 -12.38
C ASP A 115 -7.65 -19.65 -12.59
N ASP A 116 -7.30 -20.07 -13.82
CA ASP A 116 -7.01 -21.48 -14.16
C ASP A 116 -5.82 -22.08 -13.38
N GLN A 117 -4.99 -21.23 -12.76
CA GLN A 117 -3.82 -21.65 -11.98
C GLN A 117 -4.13 -21.77 -10.48
N LEU A 118 -5.35 -21.41 -10.07
CA LEU A 118 -5.80 -21.46 -8.69
C LEU A 118 -6.57 -22.73 -8.38
N VAL A 119 -6.56 -23.07 -7.10
CA VAL A 119 -7.42 -24.10 -6.53
C VAL A 119 -8.69 -23.41 -6.05
N GLY A 120 -9.80 -23.69 -6.72
CA GLY A 120 -11.09 -23.10 -6.40
C GLY A 120 -11.23 -21.64 -6.83
N GLN A 121 -12.31 -20.99 -6.40
CA GLN A 121 -12.55 -19.59 -6.70
C GLN A 121 -11.68 -18.68 -5.82
N PRO A 122 -11.08 -17.62 -6.38
CA PRO A 122 -10.39 -16.62 -5.58
C PRO A 122 -11.37 -15.91 -4.63
N ASP A 123 -10.88 -15.56 -3.45
CA ASP A 123 -11.59 -14.71 -2.51
C ASP A 123 -11.56 -13.27 -3.02
N ARG A 124 -12.73 -12.71 -3.32
CA ARG A 124 -12.93 -11.32 -3.70
C ARG A 124 -13.30 -10.52 -2.45
N PHE A 125 -12.61 -9.40 -2.21
CA PHE A 125 -12.76 -8.56 -1.03
C PHE A 125 -13.68 -7.36 -1.28
N ASP A 126 -14.86 -7.61 -1.84
CA ASP A 126 -15.78 -6.60 -2.36
C ASP A 126 -17.11 -6.46 -1.60
N GLY A 127 -17.27 -7.20 -0.49
CA GLY A 127 -18.53 -7.22 0.25
C GLY A 127 -18.38 -7.64 1.71
N PRO A 128 -19.40 -7.47 2.55
CA PRO A 128 -19.36 -7.91 3.95
C PRO A 128 -19.17 -9.43 4.09
N GLU A 129 -19.57 -10.21 3.10
CA GLU A 129 -19.36 -11.66 3.01
C GLU A 129 -17.96 -12.06 2.57
N SER A 130 -17.12 -11.13 2.10
CA SER A 130 -15.77 -11.47 1.62
C SER A 130 -14.84 -11.94 2.71
N LEU A 131 -15.06 -11.43 3.92
CA LEU A 131 -14.41 -11.92 5.13
C LEU A 131 -15.29 -13.02 5.72
N ASP A 132 -15.22 -14.21 5.12
CA ASP A 132 -15.79 -15.43 5.71
C ASP A 132 -14.85 -15.96 6.80
N PRO A 133 -15.28 -16.05 8.08
CA PRO A 133 -14.45 -16.61 9.16
C PRO A 133 -14.01 -18.06 8.94
N ARG A 134 -14.66 -18.79 8.01
CA ARG A 134 -14.20 -20.13 7.61
C ARG A 134 -12.94 -20.06 6.76
N LYS A 135 -12.77 -19.00 5.98
CA LYS A 135 -11.61 -18.80 5.09
C LYS A 135 -10.55 -17.91 5.72
N TRP A 136 -10.93 -17.02 6.64
CA TRP A 136 -10.04 -15.98 7.16
C TRP A 136 -10.06 -15.87 8.67
N ARG A 137 -8.88 -15.63 9.26
CA ARG A 137 -8.74 -15.05 10.59
C ARG A 137 -8.16 -13.66 10.44
N VAL A 138 -8.82 -12.67 11.04
CA VAL A 138 -8.46 -11.26 10.89
C VAL A 138 -8.07 -10.69 12.24
N GLU A 139 -6.88 -10.10 12.32
CA GLU A 139 -6.40 -9.33 13.47
C GLU A 139 -6.20 -7.88 13.02
N ALA A 140 -7.04 -7.00 13.51
CA ALA A 140 -7.07 -5.59 13.15
C ALA A 140 -7.67 -4.77 14.31
N GLU A 141 -7.33 -3.50 14.40
CA GLU A 141 -7.94 -2.56 15.35
C GLU A 141 -9.45 -2.39 15.07
N ASP A 142 -10.23 -2.03 16.10
CA ASP A 142 -11.66 -1.82 15.94
C ASP A 142 -11.97 -0.70 14.92
N ASN A 143 -12.93 -0.95 14.03
CA ASN A 143 -13.40 -0.02 12.98
C ASN A 143 -12.35 0.42 11.94
N CYS A 144 -11.16 -0.19 11.93
CA CYS A 144 -10.10 0.20 11.00
C CYS A 144 -10.21 -0.47 9.61
N LEU A 145 -11.08 -1.47 9.46
CA LEU A 145 -11.47 -2.05 8.18
C LEU A 145 -12.79 -1.43 7.67
N GLY A 146 -12.97 -1.32 6.36
CA GLY A 146 -14.22 -0.88 5.75
C GLY A 146 -14.31 -1.23 4.28
N LEU A 147 -15.45 -0.97 3.64
CA LEU A 147 -15.64 -1.14 2.20
C LEU A 147 -15.58 0.23 1.52
N ARG A 148 -14.75 0.35 0.49
CA ARG A 148 -14.68 1.56 -0.33
C ARG A 148 -15.13 1.26 -1.76
N PRO A 149 -15.92 2.15 -2.40
CA PRO A 149 -16.27 2.01 -3.82
C PRO A 149 -15.04 1.91 -4.72
N PHE A 150 -15.10 1.02 -5.70
CA PHE A 150 -14.10 0.85 -6.74
C PHE A 150 -14.78 0.46 -8.06
N GLY A 151 -14.98 1.44 -8.94
CA GLY A 151 -15.76 1.23 -10.16
C GLY A 151 -17.21 0.86 -9.86
N GLN A 152 -17.66 -0.28 -10.41
CA GLN A 152 -18.98 -0.85 -10.11
C GLN A 152 -18.97 -1.75 -8.87
N SER A 153 -17.79 -2.04 -8.32
CA SER A 153 -17.60 -2.91 -7.16
C SER A 153 -17.18 -2.11 -5.92
N ARG A 154 -16.77 -2.82 -4.87
CA ARG A 154 -16.13 -2.28 -3.67
C ARG A 154 -14.84 -3.06 -3.43
N ARG A 155 -14.02 -2.57 -2.51
CA ARG A 155 -12.84 -3.26 -2.02
C ARG A 155 -12.64 -3.02 -0.53
N VAL A 156 -11.95 -3.93 0.14
CA VAL A 156 -11.58 -3.76 1.55
C VAL A 156 -10.53 -2.66 1.66
N ASP A 157 -10.88 -1.62 2.40
CA ASP A 157 -10.04 -0.50 2.77
C ASP A 157 -9.46 -0.74 4.17
N VAL A 158 -8.13 -0.84 4.24
CA VAL A 158 -7.38 -0.99 5.48
C VAL A 158 -6.88 0.38 5.91
N ASP A 159 -7.38 0.88 7.03
CA ASP A 159 -7.00 2.17 7.65
C ASP A 159 -6.28 2.01 8.98
N CYS A 160 -5.78 0.81 9.22
CA CYS A 160 -5.13 0.44 10.46
C CYS A 160 -3.65 0.81 10.39
N SER A 161 -3.03 1.01 11.56
CA SER A 161 -1.57 0.98 11.68
C SER A 161 -1.02 -0.35 11.16
N THR A 162 -1.70 -1.45 11.51
CA THR A 162 -1.43 -2.83 11.08
C THR A 162 -2.75 -3.59 10.98
N ALA A 163 -2.92 -4.38 9.92
CA ALA A 163 -3.97 -5.40 9.82
C ALA A 163 -3.37 -6.71 9.28
N MET A 164 -3.83 -7.83 9.82
CA MET A 164 -3.37 -9.16 9.43
C MET A 164 -4.56 -10.03 9.01
N PHE A 165 -4.41 -10.69 7.86
CA PHE A 165 -5.37 -11.60 7.27
C PHE A 165 -4.68 -12.96 7.10
N GLN A 166 -4.98 -13.88 8.00
CA GLN A 166 -4.48 -15.26 7.95
C GLN A 166 -5.46 -16.13 7.18
N SER A 167 -5.02 -16.69 6.05
CA SER A 167 -5.82 -17.66 5.30
C SER A 167 -5.92 -18.98 6.08
N ASN A 168 -7.13 -19.52 6.18
CA ASN A 168 -7.40 -20.89 6.63
C ASN A 168 -7.27 -21.89 5.47
N THR A 169 -7.26 -21.42 4.22
CA THR A 169 -7.00 -22.25 3.04
C THR A 169 -5.49 -22.38 2.85
N PRO A 170 -4.90 -23.57 3.06
CA PRO A 170 -3.47 -23.77 2.87
C PRO A 170 -3.11 -23.91 1.39
N ILE A 171 -1.83 -23.79 1.10
CA ILE A 171 -1.21 -24.24 -0.14
C ILE A 171 -0.61 -25.62 0.11
N ARG A 172 -1.04 -26.62 -0.65
CA ARG A 172 -0.33 -27.89 -0.76
C ARG A 172 0.47 -27.91 -2.05
N PHE A 173 1.78 -28.08 -1.93
CA PHE A 173 2.67 -28.18 -3.08
C PHE A 173 2.40 -29.47 -3.86
N GLY A 174 2.31 -29.33 -5.18
CA GLY A 174 2.03 -30.42 -6.12
C GLY A 174 3.18 -30.70 -7.06
N VAL A 175 2.84 -31.37 -8.16
CA VAL A 175 3.74 -31.48 -9.30
C VAL A 175 3.90 -30.12 -9.99
N PRO A 176 5.09 -29.79 -10.52
CA PRO A 176 5.30 -28.54 -11.25
C PRO A 176 4.30 -28.38 -12.41
N GLY A 177 3.63 -27.24 -12.46
CA GLY A 177 2.78 -26.83 -13.59
C GLY A 177 3.59 -26.44 -14.83
N GLN A 178 2.92 -25.89 -15.85
CA GLN A 178 3.56 -25.45 -17.10
C GLN A 178 4.61 -24.34 -16.89
N ASP A 179 4.41 -23.49 -15.89
CA ASP A 179 5.35 -22.44 -15.49
C ASP A 179 6.36 -22.92 -14.42
N GLY A 180 6.40 -24.21 -14.13
CA GLY A 180 7.28 -24.85 -13.16
C GLY A 180 6.84 -24.69 -11.70
N ALA A 181 5.73 -24.00 -11.42
CA ALA A 181 5.28 -23.78 -10.06
C ALA A 181 4.71 -25.05 -9.43
N VAL A 182 5.10 -25.34 -8.19
CA VAL A 182 4.51 -26.38 -7.35
C VAL A 182 3.42 -25.84 -6.43
N GLY A 183 3.40 -24.53 -6.20
CA GLY A 183 2.35 -23.83 -5.47
C GLY A 183 2.47 -22.32 -5.63
N ARG A 184 1.41 -21.58 -5.31
CA ARG A 184 1.39 -20.12 -5.39
C ARG A 184 0.41 -19.51 -4.40
N ALA A 185 0.74 -18.33 -3.88
CA ALA A 185 -0.20 -17.41 -3.26
C ALA A 185 -0.30 -16.17 -4.15
N ILE A 186 -1.51 -15.75 -4.48
CA ILE A 186 -1.78 -14.56 -5.28
C ILE A 186 -2.58 -13.58 -4.43
N VAL A 187 -2.20 -12.31 -4.46
CA VAL A 187 -2.92 -11.23 -3.82
C VAL A 187 -3.02 -10.05 -4.78
N SER A 188 -4.19 -9.43 -4.88
CA SER A 188 -4.36 -8.13 -5.52
C SER A 188 -4.51 -7.06 -4.44
N VAL A 189 -3.57 -6.11 -4.44
CA VAL A 189 -3.50 -5.03 -3.47
C VAL A 189 -3.05 -3.72 -4.12
N ALA A 190 -3.46 -2.61 -3.52
CA ALA A 190 -2.93 -1.27 -3.79
C ALA A 190 -2.43 -0.61 -2.50
N GLY A 191 -1.40 0.23 -2.62
CA GLY A 191 -1.00 1.10 -1.52
C GLY A 191 -2.05 2.17 -1.27
N ALA A 192 -2.22 2.60 -0.02
CA ALA A 192 -3.01 3.78 0.30
C ALA A 192 -2.15 5.06 0.21
N VAL A 193 -0.91 4.96 0.67
CA VAL A 193 0.05 6.07 0.82
C VAL A 193 1.49 5.59 0.61
N GLU A 194 2.46 6.49 0.65
CA GLU A 194 3.88 6.10 0.51
C GLU A 194 4.42 5.19 1.61
N SER A 195 3.86 5.27 2.82
CA SER A 195 4.24 4.40 3.94
C SER A 195 3.54 3.05 3.90
N SER A 196 2.70 2.78 2.90
CA SER A 196 2.04 1.48 2.76
C SER A 196 3.08 0.38 2.57
N HIS A 197 2.92 -0.68 3.35
CA HIS A 197 3.73 -1.89 3.28
C HIS A 197 2.81 -3.09 3.34
N VAL A 198 2.97 -3.99 2.37
CA VAL A 198 2.24 -5.26 2.33
C VAL A 198 3.25 -6.38 2.41
N ARG A 199 3.02 -7.31 3.35
CA ARG A 199 3.79 -8.54 3.48
C ARG A 199 2.88 -9.74 3.22
N LEU A 200 3.26 -10.59 2.26
CA LEU A 200 2.63 -11.88 2.03
C LEU A 200 3.59 -12.99 2.47
N THR A 201 3.25 -13.70 3.55
CA THR A 201 4.10 -14.73 4.15
C THR A 201 3.51 -16.12 3.96
N LEU A 202 4.33 -17.08 3.54
CA LEU A 202 4.04 -18.51 3.59
C LEU A 202 4.57 -19.07 4.91
N LEU A 203 3.66 -19.51 5.79
CA LEU A 203 3.98 -20.03 7.10
C LEU A 203 3.86 -21.56 7.13
N PRO A 204 4.88 -22.31 7.56
CA PRO A 204 4.72 -23.73 7.83
C PRO A 204 3.94 -23.94 9.14
N ASP A 205 3.41 -25.15 9.31
CA ASP A 205 2.87 -25.55 10.60
C ASP A 205 3.95 -25.58 11.69
N PRO A 206 3.61 -25.23 12.94
CA PRO A 206 2.32 -24.68 13.42
C PRO A 206 2.30 -23.14 13.51
N TRP A 207 3.26 -22.44 12.87
CA TRP A 207 3.47 -21.00 13.06
C TRP A 207 2.26 -20.15 12.70
N HIS A 208 1.45 -20.62 11.77
CA HIS A 208 0.25 -19.91 11.32
C HIS A 208 -0.84 -19.76 12.40
N PHE A 209 -0.76 -20.55 13.50
CA PHE A 209 -1.62 -20.42 14.67
C PHE A 209 -1.16 -19.38 15.68
N LEU A 210 0.10 -18.94 15.60
CA LEU A 210 0.62 -17.94 16.50
C LEU A 210 0.29 -16.54 16.00
N LYS A 211 0.13 -15.62 16.97
CA LYS A 211 0.10 -14.18 16.70
C LYS A 211 1.35 -13.75 15.97
N ASP A 212 1.25 -12.64 15.24
CA ASP A 212 2.39 -12.10 14.53
C ASP A 212 3.58 -11.86 15.46
N GLN A 213 4.77 -12.18 14.97
CA GLN A 213 6.01 -12.07 15.71
C GLN A 213 6.90 -11.04 15.02
N GLU A 214 7.73 -10.33 15.78
CA GLU A 214 8.71 -9.41 15.17
C GLU A 214 9.78 -10.17 14.37
N PHE A 215 10.07 -11.42 14.73
CA PHE A 215 11.06 -12.25 14.06
C PHE A 215 10.43 -13.15 12.99
N GLN A 216 11.20 -13.45 11.95
CA GLN A 216 10.80 -14.36 10.87
C GLN A 216 10.59 -15.78 11.41
N PRO A 217 9.42 -16.41 11.24
CA PRO A 217 9.20 -17.80 11.61
C PRO A 217 10.12 -18.76 10.86
N LYS A 218 10.55 -19.84 11.54
CA LYS A 218 11.37 -20.89 10.89
C LYS A 218 10.60 -21.56 9.76
N GLY A 219 11.29 -21.78 8.65
CA GLY A 219 10.77 -22.35 7.41
C GLY A 219 9.87 -21.42 6.60
N ALA A 220 9.66 -20.18 7.04
CA ALA A 220 8.80 -19.23 6.35
C ALA A 220 9.54 -18.46 5.25
N VAL A 221 8.79 -18.07 4.23
CA VAL A 221 9.23 -17.14 3.19
C VAL A 221 8.20 -16.03 3.08
N SER A 222 8.67 -14.80 2.98
CA SER A 222 7.83 -13.60 2.91
C SER A 222 8.16 -12.78 1.69
N LEU A 223 7.13 -12.26 1.05
CA LEU A 223 7.20 -11.22 0.05
C LEU A 223 6.95 -9.88 0.74
N ASP A 224 7.97 -9.05 0.85
CA ASP A 224 7.85 -7.67 1.35
C ASP A 224 7.65 -6.73 0.16
N ILE A 225 6.53 -6.02 0.14
CA ILE A 225 6.13 -5.09 -0.91
C ILE A 225 5.99 -3.69 -0.29
N THR A 226 6.89 -2.79 -0.66
CA THR A 226 6.87 -1.39 -0.22
C THR A 226 6.72 -0.48 -1.43
N THR A 227 6.50 0.82 -1.20
CA THR A 227 6.57 1.81 -2.29
C THR A 227 7.97 1.99 -2.88
N GLN A 228 9.01 1.61 -2.14
CA GLN A 228 10.41 1.68 -2.58
C GLN A 228 10.84 0.46 -3.41
N GLY A 229 10.03 -0.60 -3.44
CA GLY A 229 10.32 -1.82 -4.17
C GLY A 229 9.89 -3.07 -3.42
N THR A 230 10.29 -4.21 -3.96
CA THR A 230 9.89 -5.53 -3.49
C THR A 230 11.10 -6.41 -3.24
N ARG A 231 11.03 -7.26 -2.23
CA ARG A 231 12.04 -8.29 -1.95
C ARG A 231 11.41 -9.54 -1.36
N ILE A 232 12.11 -10.65 -1.48
CA ILE A 232 11.78 -11.87 -0.74
C ILE A 232 12.68 -11.96 0.50
N VAL A 233 12.09 -12.30 1.63
CA VAL A 233 12.76 -12.60 2.89
C VAL A 233 12.52 -14.06 3.21
N ALA A 234 13.58 -14.87 3.18
CA ALA A 234 13.52 -16.29 3.49
C ALA A 234 14.20 -16.56 4.82
N ASP A 235 13.69 -17.55 5.57
CA ASP A 235 14.41 -18.10 6.72
C ASP A 235 15.84 -18.51 6.30
N PRO A 236 16.89 -17.99 6.97
CA PRO A 236 18.28 -18.32 6.65
C PRO A 236 18.61 -19.82 6.75
N ASP A 237 17.84 -20.61 7.51
CA ASP A 237 18.04 -22.05 7.66
C ASP A 237 17.44 -22.88 6.49
N LEU A 238 16.77 -22.24 5.53
CA LEU A 238 16.25 -22.91 4.34
C LEU A 238 17.42 -23.33 3.41
N PRO A 239 17.38 -24.55 2.83
CA PRO A 239 18.39 -24.98 1.87
C PRO A 239 18.39 -24.03 0.67
N ARG A 240 19.58 -23.57 0.29
CA ARG A 240 19.78 -22.74 -0.90
C ARG A 240 20.13 -23.62 -2.10
N SER A 241 19.59 -23.27 -3.26
CA SER A 241 19.96 -23.84 -4.55
C SER A 241 20.97 -22.94 -5.28
N GLY A 242 21.65 -23.47 -6.30
CA GLY A 242 22.52 -22.69 -7.18
C GLY A 242 21.77 -21.93 -8.28
N ARG A 243 20.43 -21.90 -8.24
CA ARG A 243 19.61 -21.32 -9.30
C ARG A 243 19.83 -19.82 -9.40
N GLN A 244 20.20 -19.36 -10.58
CA GLN A 244 20.18 -17.94 -10.90
C GLN A 244 18.76 -17.54 -11.28
N ILE A 245 18.28 -16.44 -10.69
CA ILE A 245 16.94 -15.92 -10.93
C ILE A 245 17.06 -14.71 -11.85
N GLN A 246 16.44 -14.81 -13.02
CA GLN A 246 16.37 -13.71 -13.96
C GLN A 246 15.16 -12.84 -13.63
N LEU A 247 15.42 -11.55 -13.39
CA LEU A 247 14.36 -10.56 -13.22
C LEU A 247 13.86 -10.09 -14.59
N GLY A 248 12.57 -9.77 -14.66
CA GLY A 248 11.98 -9.15 -15.83
C GLY A 248 12.15 -7.62 -15.83
N ASP A 249 11.75 -6.99 -16.92
CA ASP A 249 11.78 -5.53 -17.08
C ASP A 249 10.47 -4.91 -16.56
N ALA A 250 10.49 -4.46 -15.30
CA ALA A 250 9.38 -3.75 -14.66
C ALA A 250 9.82 -2.33 -14.27
N PRO A 251 9.15 -1.26 -14.76
CA PRO A 251 9.57 0.12 -14.50
C PRO A 251 9.39 0.53 -13.04
N LEU A 252 8.42 -0.11 -12.36
CA LEU A 252 8.17 0.02 -10.93
C LEU A 252 8.07 -1.39 -10.33
N THR A 253 8.70 -1.59 -9.18
CA THR A 253 8.75 -2.90 -8.52
C THR A 253 8.05 -2.89 -7.17
N GLY A 254 7.35 -1.81 -6.80
CA GLY A 254 6.71 -1.63 -5.49
C GLY A 254 5.20 -1.34 -5.56
N LEU A 255 4.63 -0.98 -4.41
CA LEU A 255 3.26 -0.48 -4.30
C LEU A 255 3.14 0.92 -4.91
N VAL A 256 2.03 1.17 -5.58
CA VAL A 256 1.66 2.49 -6.07
C VAL A 256 0.35 2.90 -5.39
N ALA A 257 0.30 4.14 -4.88
CA ALA A 257 -0.87 4.64 -4.17
C ALA A 257 -2.10 4.65 -5.09
N GLY A 258 -3.16 3.96 -4.68
CA GLY A 258 -4.43 3.87 -5.39
C GLY A 258 -4.44 2.96 -6.62
N VAL A 259 -3.30 2.38 -7.02
CA VAL A 259 -3.18 1.53 -8.20
C VAL A 259 -2.94 0.08 -7.79
N ARG A 260 -3.84 -0.80 -8.21
CA ARG A 260 -3.76 -2.22 -7.88
C ARG A 260 -2.74 -2.91 -8.76
N HIS A 261 -2.10 -3.88 -8.13
CA HIS A 261 -1.24 -4.84 -8.80
C HIS A 261 -1.58 -6.23 -8.32
N ARG A 262 -1.42 -7.20 -9.21
CA ARG A 262 -1.47 -8.61 -8.85
C ARG A 262 -0.06 -9.06 -8.49
N TRP A 263 0.11 -9.42 -7.22
CA TRP A 263 1.32 -9.98 -6.67
C TRP A 263 1.16 -11.48 -6.51
N GLU A 264 2.15 -12.23 -6.96
CA GLU A 264 2.20 -13.67 -6.80
C GLU A 264 3.51 -14.05 -6.11
N LEU A 265 3.39 -14.81 -5.03
CA LEU A 265 4.49 -15.55 -4.43
C LEU A 265 4.47 -16.98 -4.99
N ARG A 266 5.28 -17.21 -6.02
CA ARG A 266 5.35 -18.45 -6.78
C ARG A 266 6.42 -19.37 -6.21
N VAL A 267 6.03 -20.57 -5.81
CA VAL A 267 6.95 -21.58 -5.29
C VAL A 267 7.34 -22.54 -6.41
N LEU A 268 8.64 -22.64 -6.68
CA LEU A 268 9.25 -23.63 -7.56
C LEU A 268 9.90 -24.73 -6.70
N PRO A 269 10.31 -25.87 -7.29
CA PRO A 269 11.04 -26.92 -6.55
C PRO A 269 12.36 -26.42 -5.91
N ASP A 270 12.99 -25.41 -6.50
CA ASP A 270 14.33 -24.96 -6.14
C ASP A 270 14.47 -23.43 -5.92
N ALA A 271 13.36 -22.70 -5.93
CA ALA A 271 13.32 -21.26 -5.70
C ALA A 271 11.92 -20.77 -5.32
N VAL A 272 11.85 -19.56 -4.79
CA VAL A 272 10.61 -18.79 -4.61
C VAL A 272 10.74 -17.49 -5.39
N LEU A 273 9.74 -17.16 -6.19
CA LEU A 273 9.71 -15.97 -7.04
C LEU A 273 8.58 -15.02 -6.61
N ALA A 274 8.84 -13.72 -6.75
CA ALA A 274 7.85 -12.67 -6.62
C ALA A 274 7.52 -12.17 -8.02
N VAL A 275 6.25 -12.20 -8.38
CA VAL A 275 5.76 -11.80 -9.70
C VAL A 275 4.76 -10.65 -9.52
N ARG A 276 4.98 -9.54 -10.22
CA ARG A 276 4.07 -8.38 -10.31
C ARG A 276 3.46 -8.37 -11.71
N ASP A 277 2.14 -8.53 -11.81
CA ASP A 277 1.40 -8.53 -13.07
C ASP A 277 1.99 -9.47 -14.16
N GLY A 278 2.52 -10.62 -13.75
CA GLY A 278 3.14 -11.60 -14.64
C GLY A 278 4.65 -11.41 -14.88
N VAL A 279 5.27 -10.34 -14.36
CA VAL A 279 6.71 -10.08 -14.46
C VAL A 279 7.43 -10.44 -13.17
N VAL A 280 8.53 -11.21 -13.25
CA VAL A 280 9.35 -11.56 -12.08
C VAL A 280 10.11 -10.31 -11.61
N VAL A 281 9.86 -9.87 -10.38
CA VAL A 281 10.45 -8.64 -9.80
C VAL A 281 11.41 -8.91 -8.63
N ALA A 282 11.31 -10.08 -8.00
CA ALA A 282 12.26 -10.54 -7.00
C ALA A 282 12.28 -12.07 -6.94
N GLY A 283 13.30 -12.65 -6.30
CA GLY A 283 13.40 -14.09 -6.14
C GLY A 283 14.47 -14.50 -5.14
N GLU A 284 14.28 -15.64 -4.49
CA GLU A 284 15.27 -16.30 -3.64
C GLU A 284 15.42 -17.77 -4.04
N ALA A 285 16.66 -18.20 -4.21
CA ALA A 285 17.00 -19.58 -4.58
C ALA A 285 16.98 -20.48 -3.34
N VAL A 286 15.79 -20.67 -2.76
CA VAL A 286 15.56 -21.47 -1.54
C VAL A 286 14.56 -22.59 -1.78
N VAL A 287 14.73 -23.69 -1.05
CA VAL A 287 13.86 -24.87 -1.10
C VAL A 287 12.97 -24.92 0.14
N LEU A 288 11.65 -24.88 -0.06
CA LEU A 288 10.69 -25.08 1.03
C LEU A 288 10.55 -26.57 1.35
N LYS A 289 10.96 -26.98 2.56
CA LYS A 289 10.96 -28.39 2.98
C LYS A 289 9.57 -28.95 3.25
N THR A 290 8.65 -28.12 3.72
CA THR A 290 7.30 -28.53 4.11
C THR A 290 6.35 -28.35 2.92
N PRO A 291 5.62 -29.39 2.50
CA PRO A 291 4.72 -29.30 1.34
C PRO A 291 3.41 -28.57 1.63
N LEU A 292 3.14 -28.23 2.89
CA LEU A 292 1.93 -27.53 3.32
C LEU A 292 2.32 -26.19 3.94
N MET A 293 1.79 -25.10 3.39
CA MET A 293 2.06 -23.74 3.84
C MET A 293 0.77 -22.95 3.99
N HIS A 294 0.73 -22.01 4.93
CA HIS A 294 -0.42 -21.17 5.21
C HIS A 294 -0.08 -19.72 4.87
N PRO A 295 -0.75 -19.13 3.87
CA PRO A 295 -0.54 -17.74 3.52
C PRO A 295 -1.09 -16.79 4.59
N ARG A 296 -0.35 -15.72 4.86
CA ARG A 296 -0.74 -14.61 5.72
C ARG A 296 -0.45 -13.30 5.01
N ILE A 297 -1.42 -12.41 4.97
CA ILE A 297 -1.25 -11.05 4.47
C ILE A 297 -1.16 -10.12 5.67
N ARG A 298 -0.14 -9.28 5.73
CA ARG A 298 -0.03 -8.18 6.67
C ARG A 298 0.02 -6.87 5.88
N ILE A 299 -0.77 -5.89 6.30
CA ILE A 299 -0.83 -4.56 5.69
C ILE A 299 -0.52 -3.54 6.79
N ASP A 300 0.59 -2.83 6.64
CA ASP A 300 1.02 -1.74 7.52
C ASP A 300 0.85 -0.39 6.81
N GLY A 301 0.46 0.65 7.58
CA GLY A 301 0.34 2.01 7.04
C GLY A 301 -0.82 2.20 6.04
N GLY A 302 -1.80 1.30 6.08
CA GLY A 302 -3.00 1.31 5.24
C GLY A 302 -2.80 0.79 3.81
N GLY A 303 -3.91 0.41 3.17
CA GLY A 303 -3.91 -0.16 1.82
C GLY A 303 -5.30 -0.58 1.37
N PHE A 304 -5.36 -1.15 0.17
CA PHE A 304 -6.57 -1.78 -0.36
C PHE A 304 -6.29 -3.24 -0.65
N LEU A 305 -7.21 -4.10 -0.23
CA LEU A 305 -7.20 -5.54 -0.49
C LEU A 305 -8.39 -5.89 -1.37
N ASP A 306 -8.12 -6.49 -2.52
CA ASP A 306 -9.12 -6.71 -3.57
C ASP A 306 -9.37 -8.19 -3.82
N MET A 307 -8.31 -8.99 -3.89
CA MET A 307 -8.43 -10.41 -4.18
C MET A 307 -7.32 -11.22 -3.52
N PHE A 308 -7.63 -12.46 -3.15
CA PHE A 308 -6.63 -13.45 -2.77
C PHE A 308 -6.96 -14.83 -3.36
N GLY A 309 -5.94 -15.58 -3.73
CA GLY A 309 -6.08 -16.95 -4.21
C GLY A 309 -4.85 -17.80 -3.91
N VAL A 310 -5.06 -19.11 -3.86
CA VAL A 310 -3.99 -20.10 -3.73
C VAL A 310 -4.01 -21.07 -4.89
N GLY A 311 -2.84 -21.52 -5.34
CA GLY A 311 -2.70 -22.58 -6.35
C GLY A 311 -1.75 -23.67 -5.86
N GLY A 312 -1.92 -24.88 -6.39
CA GLY A 312 -1.24 -26.09 -5.93
C GLY A 312 -2.15 -27.31 -6.09
N VAL A 313 -2.06 -28.26 -5.16
CA VAL A 313 -3.03 -29.36 -5.04
C VAL A 313 -4.18 -28.91 -4.15
N GLU A 314 -5.39 -29.33 -4.50
CA GLU A 314 -6.56 -29.10 -3.66
C GLU A 314 -6.34 -29.68 -2.27
N GLU A 315 -6.49 -28.83 -1.26
CA GLU A 315 -6.43 -29.23 0.14
C GLU A 315 -7.69 -28.79 0.85
N ARG A 316 -8.23 -29.69 1.66
CA ARG A 316 -9.44 -29.40 2.41
C ARG A 316 -9.15 -28.36 3.49
N ALA A 317 -9.73 -27.17 3.34
CA ALA A 317 -9.75 -26.17 4.40
C ALA A 317 -10.51 -26.73 5.62
N VAL A 318 -9.89 -26.62 6.80
CA VAL A 318 -10.53 -26.96 8.06
C VAL A 318 -10.90 -25.65 8.76
N PRO A 319 -12.19 -25.39 9.05
CA PRO A 319 -12.59 -24.23 9.82
C PRO A 319 -11.85 -24.23 11.15
N THR A 320 -10.97 -23.25 11.29
CA THR A 320 -10.05 -23.17 12.42
C THR A 320 -10.19 -21.82 13.08
N GLU A 321 -10.46 -21.85 14.37
CA GLU A 321 -10.52 -20.68 15.23
C GLU A 321 -9.32 -20.71 16.17
N VAL A 322 -8.73 -19.54 16.42
CA VAL A 322 -7.64 -19.39 17.38
C VAL A 322 -8.14 -18.42 18.45
N VAL A 323 -8.24 -18.91 19.68
CA VAL A 323 -8.71 -18.14 20.83
C VAL A 323 -7.66 -18.16 21.95
N PRO A 324 -7.67 -17.17 22.87
CA PRO A 324 -6.83 -17.24 24.06
C PRO A 324 -7.08 -18.53 24.84
N ALA A 325 -6.03 -19.16 25.34
CA ALA A 325 -6.11 -20.49 25.97
C ALA A 325 -6.81 -20.53 27.34
N THR A 326 -7.40 -19.43 27.79
CA THR A 326 -8.25 -19.36 28.99
C THR A 326 -9.73 -19.68 28.70
N THR A 327 -10.05 -20.12 27.49
CA THR A 327 -11.43 -20.32 26.99
C THR A 327 -11.91 -21.76 27.19
N GLU A 328 -13.22 -21.98 27.31
CA GLU A 328 -13.83 -23.31 27.29
C GLU A 328 -13.85 -23.88 25.86
N LEU A 329 -13.75 -25.20 25.71
CA LEU A 329 -13.86 -25.84 24.40
C LEU A 329 -15.30 -25.72 23.88
N PRO A 330 -15.49 -25.25 22.63
CA PRO A 330 -16.80 -25.27 21.99
C PRO A 330 -17.34 -26.70 21.83
N ASP A 331 -18.65 -26.89 22.02
CA ASP A 331 -19.30 -28.22 21.89
C ASP A 331 -19.25 -28.79 20.46
N ASP A 332 -19.00 -27.93 19.47
CA ASP A 332 -18.84 -28.27 18.05
C ASP A 332 -17.37 -28.49 17.63
N ALA A 333 -16.44 -28.47 18.58
CA ALA A 333 -15.04 -28.80 18.34
C ALA A 333 -14.88 -30.28 17.97
N ILE A 334 -14.17 -30.56 16.88
CA ILE A 334 -13.79 -31.92 16.46
C ILE A 334 -12.33 -32.24 16.77
N ALA A 335 -11.51 -31.21 16.97
CA ALA A 335 -10.17 -31.31 17.51
C ALA A 335 -9.79 -30.00 18.18
N ALA A 336 -8.90 -30.05 19.16
CA ALA A 336 -8.35 -28.87 19.79
C ALA A 336 -6.87 -29.07 20.07
N LYS A 337 -6.08 -28.01 19.85
CA LYS A 337 -4.64 -28.00 20.09
C LYS A 337 -4.29 -26.77 20.89
N LEU A 338 -3.40 -26.93 21.86
CA LEU A 338 -2.74 -25.84 22.54
C LEU A 338 -1.42 -25.56 21.83
N VAL A 339 -1.22 -24.33 21.40
CA VAL A 339 0.01 -23.88 20.72
C VAL A 339 0.64 -22.77 21.55
N GLN A 340 1.90 -22.94 21.93
CA GLN A 340 2.65 -21.94 22.70
C GLN A 340 4.09 -21.85 22.20
N LEU A 341 4.75 -20.73 22.44
CA LEU A 341 6.18 -20.62 22.19
C LEU A 341 6.96 -21.18 23.38
N ASP A 342 7.88 -22.10 23.11
CA ASP A 342 8.83 -22.65 24.06
C ASP A 342 10.25 -22.50 23.50
N GLY A 343 11.07 -21.67 24.16
CA GLY A 343 12.44 -21.38 23.70
C GLY A 343 12.52 -20.80 22.28
N GLY A 344 11.47 -20.11 21.80
CA GLY A 344 11.41 -19.55 20.44
C GLY A 344 10.97 -20.54 19.36
N ALA A 345 10.59 -21.77 19.72
CA ALA A 345 9.96 -22.74 18.83
C ALA A 345 8.50 -22.99 19.28
N PRO A 346 7.57 -23.22 18.34
CA PRO A 346 6.21 -23.54 18.73
C PRO A 346 6.10 -24.98 19.24
N ALA A 347 5.57 -25.13 20.45
CA ALA A 347 5.15 -26.39 21.02
C ALA A 347 3.64 -26.59 20.82
N VAL A 348 3.25 -27.77 20.36
CA VAL A 348 1.84 -28.14 20.10
C VAL A 348 1.47 -29.30 21.00
N THR A 349 0.36 -29.16 21.74
CA THR A 349 -0.19 -30.21 22.59
C THR A 349 -1.64 -30.46 22.22
N ASP A 350 -2.02 -31.72 21.98
CA ASP A 350 -3.42 -32.07 21.75
C ASP A 350 -4.24 -31.88 23.03
N VAL A 351 -5.39 -31.23 22.91
CA VAL A 351 -6.32 -31.01 24.02
C VAL A 351 -7.43 -32.06 23.92
N PRO A 352 -7.62 -32.93 24.94
CA PRO A 352 -8.71 -33.89 24.92
C PRO A 352 -10.07 -33.16 24.91
N LEU A 353 -10.94 -33.50 23.95
CA LEU A 353 -12.26 -32.89 23.81
C LEU A 353 -13.18 -33.11 25.03
N THR A 354 -12.87 -34.09 25.88
CA THR A 354 -13.56 -34.31 27.16
C THR A 354 -13.26 -33.21 28.19
N SER A 355 -12.20 -32.42 27.97
CA SER A 355 -11.79 -31.31 28.84
C SER A 355 -12.58 -30.06 28.48
N ARG A 356 -13.66 -29.76 29.22
CA ARG A 356 -14.42 -28.51 28.98
C ARG A 356 -13.60 -27.25 29.25
N LYS A 357 -12.64 -27.32 30.18
CA LYS A 357 -11.74 -26.22 30.52
C LYS A 357 -10.32 -26.57 30.14
N VAL A 358 -9.68 -25.66 29.41
CA VAL A 358 -8.25 -25.71 29.11
C VAL A 358 -7.54 -24.76 30.06
N SER A 359 -6.56 -25.28 30.79
CA SER A 359 -5.67 -24.46 31.62
C SER A 359 -4.33 -24.39 30.91
N ALA A 360 -3.87 -23.18 30.59
CA ALA A 360 -2.62 -22.97 29.88
C ALA A 360 -1.92 -21.69 30.33
N ALA A 361 -0.67 -21.51 29.88
CA ALA A 361 0.07 -20.27 30.08
C ALA A 361 -0.66 -19.08 29.43
N LYS A 362 -0.42 -17.88 29.95
CA LYS A 362 -1.09 -16.63 29.55
C LYS A 362 -0.98 -16.33 28.04
N ASP A 363 0.09 -16.79 27.40
CA ASP A 363 0.40 -16.49 25.99
C ASP A 363 0.14 -17.69 25.06
N ALA A 364 -0.38 -18.80 25.59
CA ALA A 364 -0.76 -19.93 24.77
C ALA A 364 -2.03 -19.63 23.96
N GLN A 365 -2.07 -20.14 22.74
CA GLN A 365 -3.20 -20.08 21.82
C GLN A 365 -3.92 -21.42 21.84
N LEU A 366 -5.24 -21.40 22.00
CA LEU A 366 -6.10 -22.56 21.83
C LEU A 366 -6.63 -22.54 20.40
N VAL A 367 -6.21 -23.53 19.62
CA VAL A 367 -6.62 -23.77 18.25
C VAL A 367 -7.77 -24.75 18.27
N VAL A 368 -8.93 -24.33 17.80
CA VAL A 368 -10.14 -25.14 17.73
C VAL A 368 -10.46 -25.44 16.28
N PHE A 369 -10.49 -26.73 15.94
CA PHE A 369 -10.98 -27.20 14.66
C PHE A 369 -12.46 -27.54 14.84
N ARG A 370 -13.33 -26.87 14.11
CA ARG A 370 -14.79 -27.02 14.24
C ARG A 370 -15.36 -27.86 13.10
N ARG A 371 -16.57 -28.40 13.29
CA ARG A 371 -17.28 -29.08 12.20
C ARG A 371 -17.55 -28.11 11.03
N PRO A 372 -17.57 -28.57 9.77
CA PRO A 372 -17.83 -27.71 8.60
C PRO A 372 -19.11 -26.87 8.69
N GLU A 373 -20.16 -27.41 9.28
CA GLU A 373 -21.46 -26.76 9.48
C GLU A 373 -21.45 -25.68 10.58
N SER A 374 -20.44 -25.68 11.43
CA SER A 374 -20.32 -24.74 12.54
C SER A 374 -20.18 -23.31 12.02
N ARG A 375 -20.67 -22.36 12.81
CA ARG A 375 -20.46 -20.94 12.56
C ARG A 375 -19.28 -20.49 13.43
N PRO A 376 -18.10 -20.21 12.84
CA PRO A 376 -17.00 -19.66 13.64
C PRO A 376 -17.37 -18.25 14.15
N GLY A 377 -16.52 -17.69 15.02
CA GLY A 377 -16.68 -16.33 15.54
C GLY A 377 -16.92 -15.28 14.44
N SER A 378 -17.57 -14.18 14.81
CA SER A 378 -17.81 -13.08 13.89
C SER A 378 -16.51 -12.35 13.55
N LEU A 379 -16.28 -12.06 12.27
CA LEU A 379 -15.23 -11.14 11.86
C LEU A 379 -15.63 -9.68 12.09
N PRO A 380 -14.65 -8.74 12.09
CA PRO A 380 -14.93 -7.32 12.15
C PRO A 380 -15.95 -6.91 11.08
N ARG A 381 -16.86 -6.00 11.44
CA ARG A 381 -17.79 -5.42 10.46
C ARG A 381 -17.02 -4.57 9.47
N LEU A 382 -17.45 -4.59 8.22
CA LEU A 382 -16.93 -3.73 7.17
C LEU A 382 -17.94 -2.61 6.87
N PRO A 383 -17.88 -1.47 7.59
CA PRO A 383 -18.73 -0.32 7.29
C PRO A 383 -18.38 0.25 5.90
N ASP A 384 -19.40 0.78 5.22
CA ASP A 384 -19.21 1.54 3.99
C ASP A 384 -18.45 2.84 4.28
N ARG A 385 -17.47 3.14 3.44
CA ARG A 385 -16.64 4.35 3.50
C ARG A 385 -16.88 5.20 2.26
N PRO A 386 -16.74 6.53 2.37
CA PRO A 386 -16.77 7.39 1.21
C PRO A 386 -15.68 6.98 0.21
N GLY A 387 -15.96 7.23 -1.07
CA GLY A 387 -14.98 7.03 -2.14
C GLY A 387 -13.80 8.00 -2.05
N GLY A 388 -12.94 7.96 -3.07
CA GLY A 388 -11.72 8.79 -3.11
C GLY A 388 -10.50 8.05 -2.57
N ILE A 389 -9.34 8.68 -2.64
CA ILE A 389 -8.09 8.08 -2.16
C ILE A 389 -7.68 8.78 -0.86
N LYS A 390 -7.09 8.03 0.06
CA LYS A 390 -6.60 8.60 1.31
C LYS A 390 -5.47 9.58 1.04
N THR A 391 -5.57 10.74 1.68
CA THR A 391 -4.50 11.72 1.72
C THR A 391 -3.57 11.34 2.87
N GLY A 392 -2.32 10.97 2.58
CA GLY A 392 -1.30 10.77 3.62
C GLY A 392 -0.82 12.11 4.20
N PRO A 393 -0.18 12.12 5.39
CA PRO A 393 0.41 13.33 5.93
C PRO A 393 1.50 13.85 4.99
N PRO A 394 1.54 15.16 4.72
CA PRO A 394 2.60 15.74 3.92
C PRO A 394 3.93 15.71 4.70
N ARG A 395 5.05 15.81 4.01
CA ARG A 395 6.35 16.03 4.66
C ARG A 395 6.72 17.49 4.61
N LEU A 396 7.31 17.97 5.69
CA LEU A 396 7.74 19.35 5.83
C LEU A 396 9.18 19.37 6.35
N GLN A 397 10.09 19.91 5.54
CA GLN A 397 11.51 20.02 5.89
C GLN A 397 11.94 21.48 5.85
N VAL A 398 12.94 21.81 6.68
CA VAL A 398 13.47 23.17 6.83
C VAL A 398 15.00 23.10 6.76
N MET A 399 15.60 23.96 5.96
CA MET A 399 17.05 24.05 5.81
C MET A 399 17.47 25.50 5.54
N HIS A 400 18.50 25.99 6.20
CA HIS A 400 19.08 27.30 5.90
C HIS A 400 19.93 27.23 4.61
N GLU A 401 20.12 28.35 3.92
CA GLU A 401 20.86 28.39 2.65
C GLU A 401 22.34 27.99 2.75
N ASP A 402 22.90 27.92 3.96
CA ASP A 402 24.24 27.38 4.23
C ASP A 402 24.27 25.84 4.45
N GLY A 403 23.11 25.19 4.36
CA GLY A 403 22.93 23.75 4.57
C GLY A 403 22.63 23.34 6.02
N THR A 404 22.60 24.28 6.97
CA THR A 404 22.23 23.98 8.36
C THR A 404 20.75 23.56 8.42
N ALA A 405 20.43 22.48 9.14
CA ALA A 405 19.05 21.99 9.31
C ALA A 405 18.76 21.63 10.78
N PRO A 406 17.49 21.65 11.21
CA PRO A 406 17.10 21.16 12.54
C PRO A 406 17.60 19.72 12.79
N PRO A 407 18.00 19.38 14.03
CA PRO A 407 17.77 20.13 15.27
C PRO A 407 18.79 21.26 15.55
N GLN A 408 19.74 21.52 14.65
CA GLN A 408 20.70 22.61 14.84
C GLN A 408 20.02 23.98 14.73
N ARG A 409 20.45 24.94 15.55
CA ARG A 409 19.96 26.33 15.45
C ARG A 409 20.41 26.96 14.14
N LEU A 410 19.43 27.37 13.34
CA LEU A 410 19.66 28.02 12.05
C LEU A 410 20.17 29.46 12.27
N PRO A 411 20.97 30.02 11.37
CA PRO A 411 21.31 31.45 11.41
C PRO A 411 20.07 32.35 11.45
N GLY A 412 20.10 33.43 12.25
CA GLY A 412 19.02 34.43 12.33
C GLY A 412 19.01 35.44 11.17
N THR A 413 19.87 35.25 10.17
CA THR A 413 20.04 36.08 8.99
C THR A 413 20.23 35.19 7.78
N GLY A 414 19.86 35.65 6.58
CA GLY A 414 19.92 34.84 5.36
C GLY A 414 18.57 34.27 5.02
N ARG A 415 18.54 33.13 4.31
CA ARG A 415 17.30 32.52 3.82
C ARG A 415 17.11 31.10 4.34
N VAL A 416 15.88 30.78 4.68
CA VAL A 416 15.43 29.45 5.09
C VAL A 416 14.59 28.85 3.97
N LEU A 417 15.04 27.71 3.44
CA LEU A 417 14.29 26.87 2.52
C LEU A 417 13.30 26.03 3.31
N VAL A 418 12.04 26.12 2.94
CA VAL A 418 10.97 25.23 3.37
C VAL A 418 10.61 24.32 2.20
N THR A 419 10.73 23.01 2.42
CA THR A 419 10.37 21.99 1.43
C THR A 419 9.12 21.27 1.92
N ALA A 420 8.03 21.40 1.18
CA ALA A 420 6.76 20.70 1.40
C ALA A 420 6.60 19.60 0.35
N GLU A 421 6.56 18.33 0.76
CA GLU A 421 6.31 17.19 -0.14
C GLU A 421 4.91 16.63 0.11
N ILE A 422 4.09 16.60 -0.94
CA ILE A 422 2.69 16.17 -0.87
C ILE A 422 2.54 14.92 -1.73
N ASN A 423 2.59 13.78 -1.09
CA ASN A 423 2.50 12.50 -1.79
C ASN A 423 1.09 11.92 -1.64
N ALA A 424 0.10 12.80 -1.86
CA ALA A 424 -1.32 12.49 -1.73
C ALA A 424 -2.04 12.80 -3.04
N ILE A 425 -2.95 11.92 -3.44
CA ILE A 425 -3.87 12.15 -4.55
C ILE A 425 -5.24 12.55 -4.02
N GLY A 426 -6.01 13.28 -4.83
CA GLY A 426 -7.34 13.73 -4.43
C GLY A 426 -7.36 14.83 -3.36
N HIS A 427 -6.39 15.76 -3.39
CA HIS A 427 -6.41 16.96 -2.56
C HIS A 427 -6.77 18.20 -3.41
N ARG A 428 -7.41 19.18 -2.77
CA ARG A 428 -7.81 20.46 -3.37
C ARG A 428 -6.87 21.64 -3.10
N GLY A 429 -5.70 21.40 -2.53
CA GLY A 429 -4.73 22.46 -2.29
C GLY A 429 -3.91 22.23 -1.04
N ILE A 430 -2.99 23.15 -0.81
CA ILE A 430 -2.22 23.23 0.41
C ILE A 430 -2.26 24.60 1.02
N GLU A 431 -2.14 24.63 2.34
CA GLU A 431 -1.95 25.86 3.10
C GLU A 431 -0.70 25.71 3.96
N LEU A 432 0.20 26.68 3.89
CA LEU A 432 1.35 26.81 4.78
C LEU A 432 1.09 27.98 5.73
N GLU A 433 1.12 27.70 7.02
CA GLU A 433 1.04 28.67 8.09
C GLU A 433 2.40 28.83 8.77
N LEU A 434 2.76 30.07 9.10
CA LEU A 434 3.91 30.45 9.92
C LEU A 434 3.37 31.15 11.17
N ASP A 435 3.65 30.57 12.35
CA ASP A 435 3.23 31.09 13.65
C ASP A 435 1.71 31.35 13.73
N GLY A 436 0.91 30.46 13.12
CA GLY A 436 -0.56 30.55 13.05
C GLY A 436 -1.09 31.54 12.01
N ARG A 437 -0.20 32.20 11.25
CA ARG A 437 -0.57 33.06 10.13
C ARG A 437 -0.36 32.32 8.81
N ARG A 438 -1.41 32.20 7.99
CA ARG A 438 -1.28 31.66 6.63
C ARG A 438 -0.35 32.54 5.79
N ILE A 439 0.72 31.95 5.25
CA ILE A 439 1.72 32.63 4.41
C ILE A 439 1.72 32.12 2.96
N VAL A 440 1.20 30.92 2.73
CA VAL A 440 0.95 30.38 1.40
C VAL A 440 -0.41 29.70 1.43
N ALA A 441 -1.26 30.05 0.48
CA ALA A 441 -2.35 29.18 0.02
C ALA A 441 -2.03 28.85 -1.43
N LEU A 442 -1.79 27.59 -1.75
CA LEU A 442 -1.79 27.18 -3.15
C LEU A 442 -3.16 26.59 -3.41
N PRO A 443 -4.10 27.39 -3.98
CA PRO A 443 -5.34 26.81 -4.45
C PRO A 443 -5.03 25.80 -5.55
N THR A 444 -5.99 24.92 -5.75
CA THR A 444 -6.22 24.16 -6.97
C THR A 444 -6.27 24.95 -8.28
N ASN A 445 -5.79 26.22 -8.32
CA ASN A 445 -5.21 27.05 -9.41
C ASN A 445 -6.09 28.12 -10.18
N GLU A 446 -5.53 28.67 -11.30
CA GLU A 446 -6.20 29.43 -12.42
C GLU A 446 -6.78 28.56 -13.58
N GLN A 447 -6.47 27.24 -13.67
CA GLN A 447 -6.72 26.29 -14.79
C GLN A 447 -7.06 24.78 -14.44
N GLY A 448 -7.50 24.39 -13.23
CA GLY A 448 -7.64 23.00 -12.69
C GLY A 448 -6.67 22.49 -11.58
N ASN A 449 -7.09 21.51 -10.77
CA ASN A 449 -6.58 21.11 -9.43
C ASN A 449 -5.07 21.17 -9.01
N ALA A 450 -4.81 21.15 -7.68
CA ALA A 450 -3.51 21.31 -7.02
C ALA A 450 -2.60 20.09 -7.21
N VAL A 451 -1.30 20.36 -7.32
CA VAL A 451 -0.31 19.40 -7.81
C VAL A 451 0.34 18.66 -6.64
N PRO A 452 0.24 17.33 -6.57
CA PRO A 452 1.10 16.56 -5.67
C PRO A 452 2.58 16.77 -6.01
N GLY A 453 3.46 16.41 -5.07
CA GLY A 453 4.91 16.50 -5.24
C GLY A 453 5.57 17.53 -4.34
N ARG A 454 6.76 17.95 -4.74
CA ARG A 454 7.66 18.80 -3.94
C ARG A 454 7.49 20.28 -4.27
N HIS A 455 7.23 21.07 -3.22
CA HIS A 455 7.08 22.51 -3.24
C HIS A 455 8.15 23.15 -2.38
N GLU A 456 8.78 24.21 -2.89
CA GLU A 456 9.91 24.87 -2.24
C GLU A 456 9.66 26.37 -2.09
N PHE A 457 9.85 26.85 -0.86
CA PHE A 457 9.61 28.23 -0.47
C PHE A 457 10.83 28.79 0.25
N TRP A 458 11.31 29.96 -0.14
CA TRP A 458 12.31 30.68 0.64
C TRP A 458 11.64 31.70 1.56
N LEU A 459 12.06 31.68 2.83
CA LEU A 459 11.70 32.64 3.87
C LEU A 459 12.94 33.47 4.26
N ASP A 460 12.75 34.75 4.57
CA ASP A 460 13.80 35.62 5.11
C ASP A 460 13.97 35.37 6.61
N ALA A 461 15.13 34.83 7.02
CA ALA A 461 15.41 34.47 8.41
C ALA A 461 15.33 35.66 9.37
N ALA A 462 15.64 36.88 8.90
CA ALA A 462 15.64 38.08 9.72
C ALA A 462 14.22 38.54 10.09
N ARG A 463 13.18 38.03 9.40
CA ARG A 463 11.76 38.37 9.65
C ARG A 463 11.04 37.33 10.49
N LEU A 464 11.70 36.23 10.83
CA LEU A 464 11.15 35.14 11.59
C LEU A 464 11.34 35.37 13.10
N GLY A 465 10.43 34.83 13.91
CA GLY A 465 10.61 34.79 15.36
C GLY A 465 11.78 33.89 15.79
N ALA A 466 12.18 33.94 17.07
CA ALA A 466 13.28 33.11 17.58
C ALA A 466 12.99 31.59 17.51
N ARG A 467 11.72 31.20 17.52
CA ARG A 467 11.26 29.81 17.46
C ARG A 467 10.07 29.66 16.49
N PRO A 468 10.28 29.78 15.17
CA PRO A 468 9.20 29.74 14.21
C PRO A 468 8.52 28.38 14.19
N ARG A 469 7.19 28.38 14.10
CA ARG A 469 6.36 27.19 13.90
C ARG A 469 5.78 27.22 12.49
N LEU A 470 6.09 26.20 11.69
CA LEU A 470 5.47 25.97 10.40
C LEU A 470 4.43 24.86 10.50
N LYS A 471 3.28 25.08 9.88
CA LYS A 471 2.22 24.08 9.74
C LYS A 471 1.82 23.99 8.27
N LEU A 472 1.90 22.80 7.71
CA LEU A 472 1.45 22.48 6.37
C LEU A 472 0.15 21.69 6.45
N SER A 473 -0.89 22.18 5.79
CA SER A 473 -2.20 21.53 5.68
C SER A 473 -2.44 21.11 4.24
N VAL A 474 -2.74 19.83 4.01
CA VAL A 474 -3.23 19.32 2.73
C VAL A 474 -4.75 19.22 2.82
N LEU A 475 -5.44 19.93 1.94
CA LEU A 475 -6.90 20.02 1.94
C LEU A 475 -7.48 18.88 1.08
N PRO A 476 -8.29 17.96 1.61
CA PRO A 476 -8.92 16.91 0.80
C PRO A 476 -9.90 17.46 -0.25
N ALA A 477 -10.01 16.77 -1.40
CA ALA A 477 -10.93 17.16 -2.47
C ALA A 477 -12.41 16.99 -2.11
N ASP A 478 -12.72 16.08 -1.18
CA ASP A 478 -14.06 15.83 -0.67
C ASP A 478 -14.49 16.81 0.44
N HIS A 479 -13.69 17.87 0.68
CA HIS A 479 -13.88 18.81 1.78
C HIS A 479 -13.80 18.17 3.18
N GLY A 480 -13.19 16.99 3.30
CA GLY A 480 -12.86 16.37 4.58
C GLY A 480 -11.86 17.17 5.42
N GLU A 481 -11.52 16.64 6.59
CA GLU A 481 -10.56 17.28 7.49
C GLU A 481 -9.15 17.38 6.85
N PRO A 482 -8.50 18.55 6.92
CA PRO A 482 -7.13 18.70 6.45
C PRO A 482 -6.15 17.75 7.12
N VAL A 483 -5.26 17.17 6.33
CA VAL A 483 -4.14 16.39 6.87
C VAL A 483 -2.97 17.34 7.10
N THR A 484 -2.51 17.44 8.34
CA THR A 484 -1.53 18.46 8.73
C THR A 484 -0.22 17.88 9.24
N THR A 485 0.89 18.53 8.89
CA THR A 485 2.22 18.27 9.47
C THR A 485 2.80 19.58 9.98
N GLU A 486 3.45 19.54 11.14
CA GLU A 486 4.05 20.71 11.76
C GLU A 486 5.53 20.49 12.07
N THR A 487 6.29 21.58 12.04
CA THR A 487 7.68 21.60 12.50
C THR A 487 8.00 22.91 13.21
N VAL A 488 8.87 22.83 14.21
CA VAL A 488 9.37 23.97 14.97
C VAL A 488 10.89 23.95 14.91
N PHE A 489 11.49 25.10 14.63
CA PHE A 489 12.95 25.24 14.61
C PHE A 489 13.39 26.47 15.38
N GLU A 490 14.68 26.55 15.71
CA GLU A 490 15.25 27.66 16.47
C GLU A 490 16.21 28.47 15.61
N LEU A 491 16.13 29.79 15.72
CA LEU A 491 17.09 30.71 15.14
C LEU A 491 18.14 31.11 16.17
N ARG A 492 19.37 31.31 15.71
CA ARG A 492 20.42 31.95 16.51
C ARG A 492 20.00 33.39 16.73
N THR A 493 19.96 33.81 17.99
CA THR A 493 19.83 35.23 18.34
C THR A 493 21.04 35.96 17.80
N THR A 494 20.82 36.87 16.86
CA THR A 494 21.83 37.83 16.43
C THR A 494 22.24 38.64 17.66
N PRO A 495 23.54 38.67 18.02
CA PRO A 495 24.02 39.43 19.18
C PRO A 495 23.81 40.94 19.00
#